data_AF-A0A947BSY5-F1
#
_entry.id   AF-A0A947BSY5-F1
#
_cell.length_a   1.000
_cell.length_b   1.000
_cell.length_c   1.000
_cell.angle_alpha   90.00
_cell.angle_beta   90.00
_cell.angle_gamma   90.00
#
_symmetry.space_group_name_H-M   'P 1'
#
loop_
_entity.id
_entity.type
_entity.pdbx_description
1 polymer ?
#
loop_
_entity_poly.entity_id
_entity_poly.type
_entity_poly.pdbx_seq_one_letter_code
_entity_poly.pdbx_strand_id
1 'polypeptide(L)'
;TYDLVSLLRDCYIKWPAEQVDDWALGYHQLALQSRILHEEHDDPALFLRWFDLMGVQRHLKAAGIFARLNHRDGKPGYMGDIPRTLSYITDLADRQPDLAPLCVFIDNEVLNRL
;
A
#
# COMPACT_ATOMS: atom_id res chain seq x y z
N THR A 1 -2.10 3.79 10.92
CA THR A 1 -1.63 3.87 9.52
C THR A 1 -2.71 3.59 8.47
N TYR A 2 -3.77 2.81 8.74
CA TYR A 2 -4.77 2.41 7.71
C TYR A 2 -5.39 3.58 6.92
N ASP A 3 -5.92 4.59 7.60
CA ASP A 3 -6.57 5.73 6.92
C ASP A 3 -5.56 6.53 6.10
N LEU A 4 -4.34 6.71 6.61
CA LEU A 4 -3.26 7.38 5.91
C LEU A 4 -2.89 6.63 4.62
N VAL A 5 -2.77 5.30 4.67
CA VAL A 5 -2.52 4.48 3.48
C VAL A 5 -3.66 4.65 2.48
N SER A 6 -4.90 4.69 2.96
CA SER A 6 -6.07 4.85 2.09
C SER A 6 -6.07 6.16 1.31
N LEU A 7 -5.42 7.20 1.84
CA LEU A 7 -5.30 8.50 1.21
C LEU A 7 -4.06 8.61 0.32
N LEU A 8 -2.90 8.15 0.79
CA LEU A 8 -1.60 8.39 0.14
C LEU A 8 -1.20 7.28 -0.84
N ARG A 9 -1.75 6.07 -0.70
CA ARG A 9 -1.56 4.94 -1.62
C ARG A 9 -2.93 4.49 -2.13
N ASP A 10 -3.61 5.41 -2.81
CA ASP A 10 -4.91 5.16 -3.40
C ASP A 10 -4.79 4.25 -4.65
N CYS A 11 -5.83 3.46 -4.94
CA CYS A 11 -5.83 2.53 -6.07
C CYS A 11 -5.96 3.24 -7.43
N TYR A 12 -6.37 4.51 -7.46
CA TYR A 12 -6.67 5.28 -8.67
C TYR A 12 -5.63 6.35 -9.00
N ILE A 13 -4.73 6.69 -8.06
CA ILE A 13 -3.66 7.67 -8.25
C ILE A 13 -2.36 7.11 -7.67
N LYS A 14 -1.26 7.22 -8.42
CA LYS A 14 0.09 6.86 -7.94
C LYS A 14 0.96 8.11 -7.84
N TRP A 15 1.31 8.48 -6.62
CA TRP A 15 2.20 9.60 -6.32
C TRP A 15 3.68 9.15 -6.34
N PRO A 16 4.64 10.08 -6.52
CA PRO A 16 6.05 9.79 -6.33
C PRO A 16 6.33 9.23 -4.92
N ALA A 17 7.14 8.18 -4.82
CA ALA A 17 7.37 7.48 -3.55
C ALA A 17 7.96 8.39 -2.47
N GLU A 18 8.92 9.25 -2.82
CA GLU A 18 9.52 10.24 -1.92
C GLU A 18 8.46 11.17 -1.32
N GLN A 19 7.53 11.66 -2.15
CA GLN A 19 6.43 12.53 -1.70
C GLN A 19 5.47 11.81 -0.75
N VAL A 20 5.19 10.52 -0.98
CA VAL A 20 4.36 9.70 -0.10
C VAL A 20 5.04 9.51 1.26
N ASP A 21 6.35 9.21 1.26
CA ASP A 21 7.12 8.99 2.47
C ASP A 21 7.23 10.30 3.28
N ASP A 22 7.47 11.44 2.62
CA ASP A 22 7.46 12.78 3.24
C ASP A 22 6.12 13.09 3.91
N TRP A 23 5.00 12.86 3.23
CA TRP A 23 3.67 13.08 3.79
C TRP A 23 3.36 12.12 4.95
N ALA A 24 3.80 10.86 4.85
CA ALA A 24 3.60 9.88 5.90
C ALA A 24 4.36 10.26 7.19
N LEU A 25 5.62 10.69 7.05
CA LEU A 25 6.44 11.17 8.15
C LEU A 25 5.92 12.51 8.71
N GLY A 26 5.47 13.42 7.84
CA GLY A 26 4.82 14.65 8.26
C GLY A 26 3.58 14.40 9.11
N TYR A 27 2.75 13.42 8.73
CA TYR A 27 1.62 12.98 9.55
C TYR A 27 2.07 12.38 10.88
N HIS A 28 3.10 11.52 10.89
CA HIS A 28 3.64 10.92 12.11
C HIS A 28 4.07 12.00 13.11
N GLN A 29 4.80 13.01 12.64
CA GLN A 29 5.22 14.15 13.45
C GLN A 29 4.02 14.96 14.00
N LEU A 30 3.01 15.24 13.16
CA LEU A 30 1.80 15.95 13.59
C LEU A 30 0.99 15.12 14.60
N ALA A 31 0.93 13.80 14.43
CA ALA A 31 0.23 12.90 15.35
C ALA A 31 0.90 12.86 16.74
N LEU A 32 2.23 12.90 16.81
CA LEU A 32 3.00 13.06 18.05
C LEU A 32 2.73 14.41 18.70
N GLN A 33 2.83 15.51 17.94
CA GLN A 33 2.57 16.88 18.44
C GLN A 33 1.14 17.04 18.97
N SER A 34 0.18 16.40 18.32
CA SER A 34 -1.24 16.41 18.68
C SER A 34 -1.60 15.40 19.77
N ARG A 35 -0.63 14.63 20.28
CA ARG A 35 -0.80 13.57 21.28
C ARG A 35 -1.78 12.45 20.87
N ILE A 36 -1.96 12.27 19.56
CA ILE A 36 -2.64 11.08 18.99
C ILE A 36 -1.71 9.87 19.14
N LEU A 37 -0.41 10.09 18.95
CA LEU A 37 0.65 9.14 19.27
C LEU A 37 1.43 9.66 20.48
N HIS A 38 1.96 8.74 21.27
CA HIS A 38 2.81 9.03 22.43
C HIS A 38 4.31 8.99 22.04
N GLU A 39 5.18 9.59 22.85
CA GLU A 39 6.63 9.65 22.61
C GLU A 39 7.28 8.28 22.42
N GLU A 40 6.76 7.23 23.07
CA GLU A 40 7.20 5.84 22.85
C GLU A 40 6.96 5.31 21.43
N HIS A 41 6.16 6.01 20.63
CA HIS A 41 5.90 5.75 19.21
C HIS A 41 6.72 6.66 18.28
N ASP A 42 7.66 7.45 18.81
CA ASP A 42 8.59 8.26 18.01
C ASP A 42 9.69 7.40 17.39
N ASP A 43 9.27 6.56 16.44
CA ASP A 43 10.15 5.75 15.60
C ASP A 43 9.68 5.89 14.13
N PRO A 44 10.26 6.84 13.38
CA PRO A 44 9.91 7.07 11.98
C PRO A 44 10.08 5.83 11.09
N ALA A 45 11.12 5.02 11.34
CA ALA A 45 11.41 3.85 10.53
C ALA A 45 10.38 2.73 10.78
N LEU A 46 10.02 2.49 12.04
CA LEU A 46 8.96 1.56 12.40
C LEU A 46 7.59 2.04 11.90
N PHE A 47 7.32 3.34 11.97
CA PHE A 47 6.09 3.92 11.43
C PHE A 47 5.96 3.68 9.92
N LEU A 48 7.01 3.94 9.13
CA LEU A 48 7.03 3.65 7.70
C LEU A 48 6.89 2.15 7.41
N ARG A 49 7.51 1.27 8.22
CA ARG A 49 7.32 -0.17 8.08
C ARG A 49 5.86 -0.58 8.31
N TRP A 50 5.20 -0.04 9.33
CA TRP A 50 3.77 -0.29 9.56
C TRP A 50 2.88 0.30 8.46
N PHE A 51 3.28 1.43 7.90
CA PHE A 51 2.61 2.04 6.76
C PHE A 51 2.73 1.14 5.52
N ASP A 52 3.90 0.59 5.24
CA ASP A 52 4.14 -0.38 4.16
C ASP A 52 3.31 -1.65 4.33
N LEU A 53 3.38 -2.29 5.50
CA LEU A 53 2.65 -3.53 5.79
C LEU A 53 1.14 -3.33 5.70
N MET A 54 0.64 -2.18 6.16
CA MET A 54 -0.77 -1.82 6.03
C MET A 54 -1.15 -1.59 4.55
N GLY A 55 -0.23 -1.01 3.78
CA GLY A 55 -0.28 -0.96 2.32
C GLY A 55 -0.49 -2.34 1.72
N VAL A 56 0.38 -3.30 2.02
CA VAL A 56 0.27 -4.68 1.51
C VAL A 56 -1.10 -5.28 1.80
N GLN A 57 -1.54 -5.22 3.06
CA GLN A 57 -2.82 -5.77 3.47
C GLN A 57 -3.99 -5.14 2.68
N ARG A 58 -4.00 -3.82 2.54
CA ARG A 58 -5.07 -3.09 1.86
C ARG A 58 -5.09 -3.37 0.36
N HIS A 59 -3.94 -3.35 -0.31
CA HIS A 59 -3.85 -3.53 -1.76
C HIS A 59 -4.19 -4.96 -2.17
N LEU A 60 -3.80 -5.98 -1.39
CA LEU A 60 -4.25 -7.35 -1.61
C LEU A 60 -5.77 -7.48 -1.49
N LYS A 61 -6.36 -6.87 -0.45
CA LYS A 61 -7.81 -6.83 -0.27
C LYS A 61 -8.52 -6.13 -1.43
N ALA A 62 -8.00 -4.99 -1.89
CA ALA A 62 -8.56 -4.23 -3.00
C ALA A 62 -8.50 -5.02 -4.32
N ALA A 63 -7.36 -5.63 -4.64
CA ALA A 63 -7.21 -6.49 -5.81
C ALA A 63 -8.23 -7.65 -5.82
N GLY A 64 -8.42 -8.30 -4.66
CA GLY A 64 -9.46 -9.33 -4.50
C GLY A 64 -10.88 -8.80 -4.69
N ILE A 65 -11.18 -7.58 -4.22
CA ILE A 65 -12.48 -6.92 -4.45
C ILE A 65 -12.68 -6.64 -5.94
N PHE A 66 -11.68 -6.12 -6.64
CA PHE A 66 -11.75 -5.83 -8.08
C PHE A 66 -11.96 -7.11 -8.91
N ALA A 67 -11.21 -8.17 -8.61
CA ALA A 67 -11.42 -9.48 -9.23
C ALA A 67 -12.85 -10.00 -8.99
N ARG A 68 -13.35 -9.89 -7.75
CA ARG A 68 -14.73 -10.30 -7.41
C ARG A 68 -15.78 -9.48 -8.16
N LEU A 69 -15.58 -8.17 -8.31
CA LEU A 69 -16.47 -7.28 -9.05
C LEU A 69 -16.58 -7.69 -10.53
N ASN A 70 -15.47 -8.13 -11.13
CA ASN A 70 -15.46 -8.70 -12.47
C ASN A 70 -16.21 -10.03 -12.54
N HIS A 71 -15.80 -11.03 -11.74
CA HIS A 71 -16.32 -12.40 -11.86
C HIS A 71 -17.78 -12.57 -11.43
N ARG A 72 -18.23 -11.83 -10.41
CA ARG A 72 -19.56 -12.02 -9.80
C ARG A 72 -20.54 -10.92 -10.16
N ASP A 73 -20.07 -9.67 -10.21
CA ASP A 73 -20.96 -8.50 -10.28
C ASP A 73 -21.05 -7.90 -11.69
N GLY A 74 -20.36 -8.48 -12.69
CA GLY A 74 -20.40 -8.02 -14.08
C GLY A 74 -19.77 -6.64 -14.30
N LYS A 75 -18.80 -6.26 -13.47
CA LYS A 75 -18.12 -4.95 -13.50
C LYS A 75 -16.65 -5.08 -13.91
N PRO A 76 -16.34 -5.30 -15.21
CA PRO A 76 -14.97 -5.54 -15.67
C PRO A 76 -14.08 -4.31 -15.61
N GLY A 77 -14.63 -3.10 -15.49
CA GLY A 77 -13.88 -1.84 -15.52
C GLY A 77 -12.77 -1.74 -14.47
N TYR A 78 -12.90 -2.44 -13.34
CA TYR A 78 -11.90 -2.42 -12.26
C TYR A 78 -10.69 -3.33 -12.50
N MET A 79 -10.74 -4.22 -13.51
CA MET A 79 -9.59 -5.09 -13.83
C MET A 79 -8.35 -4.26 -14.21
N GLY A 80 -8.56 -3.12 -14.87
CA GLY A 80 -7.48 -2.19 -15.23
C GLY A 80 -6.81 -1.51 -14.03
N ASP A 81 -7.45 -1.49 -12.86
CA ASP A 81 -6.88 -0.90 -11.64
C ASP A 81 -6.01 -1.89 -10.85
N ILE A 82 -6.14 -3.20 -11.11
CA ILE A 82 -5.39 -4.24 -10.38
C ILE A 82 -3.87 -4.09 -10.57
N PRO A 83 -3.33 -3.88 -11.78
CA PRO A 83 -1.88 -3.71 -11.96
C PRO A 83 -1.31 -2.54 -11.14
N ARG A 84 -1.97 -1.38 -11.16
CA ARG A 84 -1.54 -0.24 -10.34
C ARG A 84 -1.62 -0.57 -8.85
N THR A 85 -2.72 -1.16 -8.42
CA THR A 85 -2.96 -1.54 -7.02
C THR A 85 -1.87 -2.47 -6.51
N LEU A 86 -1.51 -3.49 -7.28
CA LEU A 86 -0.49 -4.46 -6.90
C LEU A 86 0.94 -3.93 -7.06
N SER A 87 1.18 -2.94 -7.93
CA SER A 87 2.51 -2.31 -8.06
C SER A 87 3.01 -1.70 -6.76
N TYR A 88 2.11 -1.21 -5.90
CA TYR A 88 2.48 -0.72 -4.56
C TYR A 88 3.10 -1.79 -3.66
N ILE A 89 2.87 -3.07 -3.94
CA ILE A 89 3.47 -4.19 -3.21
C ILE A 89 4.82 -4.54 -3.83
N THR A 90 4.89 -4.62 -5.16
CA THR A 90 6.11 -5.06 -5.85
C THR A 90 7.23 -4.02 -5.76
N ASP A 91 6.89 -2.73 -5.66
CA ASP A 91 7.82 -1.63 -5.34
C ASP A 91 8.46 -1.75 -3.94
N LEU A 92 7.97 -2.64 -3.06
CA LEU A 92 8.50 -2.81 -1.69
C LEU A 92 9.68 -3.79 -1.62
N ALA A 93 10.00 -4.52 -2.70
CA ALA A 93 10.98 -5.61 -2.68
C ALA A 93 12.33 -5.20 -2.08
N ASP A 94 12.84 -4.02 -2.45
CA ASP A 94 14.14 -3.52 -1.98
C ASP A 94 14.10 -3.01 -0.53
N ARG A 95 12.98 -2.42 -0.10
CA ARG A 95 12.85 -1.77 1.21
C ARG A 95 12.34 -2.70 2.32
N GLN A 96 11.67 -3.79 1.97
CA GLN A 96 11.15 -4.78 2.90
C GLN A 96 11.58 -6.19 2.44
N PRO A 97 12.83 -6.61 2.74
CA PRO A 97 13.36 -7.90 2.28
C PRO A 97 12.48 -9.10 2.68
N ASP A 98 11.84 -9.04 3.84
CA ASP A 98 10.90 -10.07 4.31
C ASP A 98 9.69 -10.26 3.37
N LEU A 99 9.35 -9.25 2.57
CA LEU A 99 8.27 -9.27 1.59
C LEU A 99 8.73 -9.64 0.18
N ALA A 100 10.03 -9.79 -0.08
CA ALA A 100 10.55 -10.11 -1.41
C ALA A 100 9.90 -11.35 -2.05
N PRO A 101 9.64 -12.47 -1.32
CA PRO A 101 8.95 -13.62 -1.90
C PRO A 101 7.53 -13.30 -2.40
N LEU A 102 6.81 -12.43 -1.68
CA LEU A 102 5.48 -11.98 -2.10
C LEU A 102 5.56 -11.08 -3.33
N CYS A 103 6.53 -10.16 -3.38
CA CYS A 103 6.73 -9.27 -4.52
C CYS A 103 6.99 -10.09 -5.79
N VAL A 104 7.94 -11.02 -5.72
CA VAL A 104 8.28 -11.93 -6.82
C VAL A 104 7.07 -12.76 -7.27
N PHE A 105 6.27 -13.27 -6.32
CA PHE A 105 5.04 -13.99 -6.67
C PHE A 105 4.04 -13.10 -7.41
N ILE A 106 3.80 -11.88 -6.93
CA ILE A 106 2.85 -10.95 -7.57
C ILE A 106 3.31 -10.59 -8.98
N ASP A 107 4.58 -10.23 -9.18
CA ASP A 107 5.10 -9.90 -10.50
C ASP A 107 4.99 -11.08 -11.46
N ASN A 108 5.48 -12.26 -11.04
CA ASN A 108 5.63 -13.40 -11.96
C ASN A 108 4.32 -14.15 -12.22
N GLU A 109 3.47 -14.31 -11.20
CA GLU A 109 2.32 -15.22 -11.25
C GLU A 109 0.98 -14.50 -11.36
N VAL A 110 0.90 -13.23 -10.95
CA VAL A 110 -0.34 -12.46 -10.96
C VAL A 110 -0.32 -11.42 -12.08
N LEU A 111 0.62 -10.46 -12.06
CA LEU A 111 0.66 -9.36 -13.01
C LEU A 111 0.89 -9.83 -14.45
N ASN A 112 1.73 -10.84 -14.67
CA ASN A 112 1.95 -11.43 -15.99
C ASN A 112 0.74 -12.14 -16.60
N ARG A 113 -0.34 -12.35 -15.83
CA ARG A 113 -1.54 -13.09 -16.26
C ARG A 113 -2.80 -12.22 -16.36
N LEU A 114 -2.70 -10.94 -15.98
CA LEU A 114 -3.79 -9.95 -16.09
C LEU A 114 -3.83 -9.35 -17.50
#